data_AF-A0A2D5HFZ8-F1
#
_entry.id   AF-A0A2D5HFZ8-F1
#
_cell.length_a   1.000
_cell.length_b   1.000
_cell.length_c   1.000
_cell.angle_alpha   90.00
_cell.angle_beta   90.00
_cell.angle_gamma   90.00
#
_symmetry.space_group_name_H-M   'P 1'
#
loop_
_entity.id
_entity.type
_entity.pdbx_description
1 polymer ?
#
loop_
_entity_poly.entity_id
_entity_poly.type
_entity_poly.pdbx_seq_one_letter_code
_entity_poly.pdbx_strand_id
1 'polypeptide(L)'
;LLAGPVFGQANPREARARLDRAYAWLEGWLQFYPAGDQITLIECAAAPALFYADWVHPIPEDRPRLRSWRKHLLRQPAVALCVDGARPYRQYFPLGDPGRD
;
A
#
# COMPACT_ATOMS: atom_id res chain seq x y z
N LEU A 1 -5.24 -14.38 36.68
CA LEU A 1 -3.96 -14.19 35.95
C LEU A 1 -4.16 -13.00 35.03
N LEU A 2 -3.40 -11.94 35.28
CA LEU A 2 -3.59 -10.59 34.74
C LEU A 2 -3.28 -10.56 33.24
N ALA A 3 -4.28 -10.21 32.42
CA ALA A 3 -4.02 -9.74 31.07
C ALA A 3 -3.31 -8.38 31.20
N GLY A 4 -1.99 -8.38 31.04
CA GLY A 4 -1.21 -7.15 30.93
C GLY A 4 -1.66 -6.32 29.72
N PRO A 5 -1.33 -5.02 29.66
CA PRO A 5 -1.69 -4.18 28.53
C PRO A 5 -1.13 -4.78 27.23
N VAL A 6 -2.00 -5.03 26.26
CA VAL A 6 -1.61 -5.37 24.89
C VAL A 6 -0.88 -4.14 24.34
N PHE A 7 0.44 -4.19 24.23
CA PHE A 7 1.20 -3.16 23.52
C PHE A 7 0.63 -3.00 22.09
N GLY A 8 0.13 -1.81 21.76
CA GLY A 8 0.05 -1.33 20.37
C GLY A 8 -1.23 -1.56 19.58
N GLN A 9 -2.42 -1.56 20.18
CA GLN A 9 -3.67 -1.43 19.39
C GLN A 9 -3.87 0.05 19.00
N ALA A 10 -3.25 0.48 17.90
CA ALA A 10 -3.56 1.79 17.33
C ALA A 10 -5.06 1.84 17.03
N ASN A 11 -5.75 2.89 17.49
CA ASN A 11 -7.15 3.09 17.17
C ASN A 11 -7.29 3.05 15.63
N PRO A 12 -8.25 2.29 15.05
CA PRO A 12 -8.38 2.20 13.60
C PRO A 12 -8.45 3.58 12.93
N ARG A 13 -9.08 4.58 13.55
CA ARG A 13 -9.07 5.97 13.06
C ARG A 13 -7.68 6.59 13.02
N GLU A 14 -6.89 6.39 14.07
CA GLU A 14 -5.51 6.87 14.16
C GLU A 14 -4.63 6.18 13.12
N ALA A 15 -4.83 4.88 12.89
CA ALA A 15 -4.14 4.14 11.84
C ALA A 15 -4.45 4.69 10.44
N ARG A 16 -5.72 4.98 10.12
CA ARG A 16 -6.07 5.64 8.83
C ARG A 16 -5.45 7.02 8.72
N ALA A 17 -5.49 7.82 9.79
CA ALA A 17 -4.86 9.14 9.81
C ALA A 17 -3.33 9.08 9.59
N ARG A 18 -2.66 7.99 10.03
CA ARG A 18 -1.24 7.76 9.72
C ARG A 18 -1.02 7.45 8.24
N LEU A 19 -1.91 6.67 7.62
CA LEU A 19 -1.87 6.40 6.17
C LEU A 19 -2.10 7.69 5.38
N ASP A 20 -3.07 8.53 5.76
CA ASP A 20 -3.32 9.82 5.11
C ASP A 20 -2.07 10.72 5.12
N ARG A 21 -1.36 10.78 6.25
CA ARG A 21 -0.10 11.53 6.36
C ARG A 21 1.01 10.92 5.49
N ALA A 22 1.13 9.59 5.46
CA ALA A 22 2.10 8.90 4.62
C ALA A 22 1.83 9.15 3.12
N TYR A 23 0.56 9.10 2.71
CA TYR A 23 0.15 9.41 1.34
C TYR A 23 0.42 10.86 0.96
N ALA A 24 0.13 11.79 1.87
CA ALA A 24 0.42 13.19 1.64
C ALA A 24 1.92 13.44 1.48
N TRP A 25 2.74 12.80 2.31
CA TRP A 25 4.19 12.88 2.21
C TRP A 25 4.72 12.27 0.89
N LEU A 26 4.26 11.06 0.53
CA LEU A 26 4.66 10.40 -0.72
C LEU A 26 4.25 11.20 -1.95
N GLU A 27 3.03 11.76 -2.00
CA GLU A 27 2.57 12.61 -3.11
C GLU A 27 3.48 13.82 -3.32
N GLY A 28 3.98 14.40 -2.23
CA GLY A 28 4.97 15.48 -2.26
C GLY A 28 6.35 14.97 -2.69
N TRP A 29 6.85 13.89 -2.09
CA TRP A 29 8.18 13.35 -2.37
C TRP A 29 8.34 12.89 -3.82
N LEU A 30 7.29 12.28 -4.40
CA LEU A 30 7.29 11.78 -5.78
C LEU A 30 7.54 12.86 -6.84
N GLN A 31 7.36 14.15 -6.53
CA GLN A 31 7.70 15.22 -7.47
C GLN A 31 9.20 15.26 -7.81
N PHE A 32 10.05 14.71 -6.95
CA PHE A 32 11.50 14.69 -7.09
C PHE A 32 12.05 13.30 -7.46
N TYR A 33 11.19 12.29 -7.55
CA TYR A 33 11.61 10.92 -7.81
C TYR A 33 11.41 10.55 -9.28
N PRO A 34 12.50 10.40 -10.06
CA PRO A 34 12.41 9.95 -11.45
C PRO A 34 12.17 8.44 -11.47
N ALA A 35 10.90 8.03 -11.38
CA ALA A 35 10.53 6.62 -11.47
C ALA A 35 11.01 6.04 -12.81
N GLY A 36 11.89 5.03 -12.73
CA GLY A 36 12.37 4.27 -13.89
C GLY A 36 11.63 2.95 -14.07
N ASP A 37 12.06 2.19 -15.07
CA ASP A 37 11.51 0.86 -15.37
C ASP A 37 12.17 -0.27 -14.56
N GLN A 38 13.26 0.02 -13.84
CA GLN A 38 13.97 -0.96 -13.03
C GLN A 38 13.41 -0.99 -11.60
N ILE A 39 13.30 -2.19 -11.02
CA ILE A 39 13.01 -2.34 -9.60
C ILE A 39 14.28 -2.05 -8.81
N THR A 40 14.23 -1.05 -7.94
CA THR A 40 15.23 -0.79 -6.92
C THR A 40 14.70 -1.19 -5.55
N LEU A 41 15.49 -0.93 -4.50
CA LEU A 41 15.03 -1.09 -3.12
C LEU A 41 13.79 -0.23 -2.81
N ILE A 42 13.63 0.91 -3.50
CA ILE A 42 12.47 1.80 -3.35
C ILE A 42 11.20 1.09 -3.82
N GLU A 43 11.18 0.56 -5.05
CA GLU A 43 10.03 -0.16 -5.61
C GLU A 43 9.74 -1.44 -4.81
N CYS A 44 10.80 -2.17 -4.41
CA CYS A 44 10.69 -3.38 -3.60
C CYS A 44 10.00 -3.12 -2.25
N ALA A 45 10.32 -2.02 -1.58
CA ALA A 45 9.67 -1.63 -0.33
C ALA A 45 8.25 -1.06 -0.57
N ALA A 46 8.07 -0.24 -1.60
CA ALA A 46 6.83 0.49 -1.84
C ALA A 46 5.71 -0.40 -2.37
N ALA A 47 5.99 -1.33 -3.28
CA ALA A 47 4.97 -2.15 -3.95
C ALA A 47 4.07 -2.95 -2.97
N PRO A 48 4.61 -3.80 -2.07
CA PRO A 48 3.76 -4.54 -1.14
C PRO A 48 3.08 -3.61 -0.12
N ALA A 49 3.78 -2.57 0.35
CA ALA A 49 3.23 -1.63 1.31
C ALA A 49 2.03 -0.86 0.74
N LEU A 50 2.15 -0.30 -0.47
CA LEU A 50 1.09 0.45 -1.13
C LEU A 50 -0.05 -0.44 -1.65
N PHE A 51 0.24 -1.69 -2.01
CA PHE A 51 -0.80 -2.65 -2.38
C PHE A 51 -1.78 -2.86 -1.22
N TYR A 52 -1.28 -3.26 -0.04
CA TYR A 52 -2.15 -3.48 1.12
C TYR A 52 -2.67 -2.19 1.75
N ALA A 53 -1.90 -1.10 1.74
CA ALA A 53 -2.38 0.17 2.26
C ALA A 53 -3.62 0.65 1.50
N ASP A 54 -3.59 0.64 0.16
CA ASP A 54 -4.73 1.04 -0.68
C ASP A 54 -5.91 0.06 -0.60
N TRP A 55 -5.62 -1.23 -0.36
CA TRP A 55 -6.64 -2.23 -0.06
C TRP A 55 -7.44 -1.84 1.19
N VAL A 56 -6.77 -1.52 2.30
CA VAL A 56 -7.43 -1.24 3.58
C VAL A 56 -7.93 0.20 3.74
N HIS A 57 -7.31 1.14 3.04
CA HIS A 57 -7.60 2.57 3.09
C HIS A 57 -7.23 3.19 1.74
N PRO A 58 -8.20 3.37 0.83
CA PRO A 58 -7.93 3.80 -0.54
C PRO A 58 -7.16 5.11 -0.60
N ILE A 59 -6.20 5.19 -1.52
CA ILE A 59 -5.44 6.42 -1.81
C ILE A 59 -6.42 7.46 -2.37
N PRO A 60 -6.59 8.63 -1.72
CA PRO A 60 -7.53 9.64 -2.16
C PRO A 60 -7.24 10.18 -3.57
N GLU A 61 -8.26 10.68 -4.27
CA GLU A 61 -8.14 11.20 -5.64
C GLU A 61 -7.24 12.44 -5.74
N ASP A 62 -7.08 13.19 -4.65
CA ASP A 62 -6.20 14.35 -4.54
C ASP A 62 -4.70 14.00 -4.48
N ARG A 63 -4.35 12.71 -4.63
CA ARG A 63 -2.97 12.18 -4.71
C ARG A 63 -2.65 11.58 -6.08
N PRO A 64 -2.67 12.40 -7.15
CA PRO A 64 -2.55 11.89 -8.51
C PRO A 64 -1.18 11.25 -8.81
N ARG A 65 -0.07 11.81 -8.31
CA ARG A 65 1.27 11.22 -8.54
C ARG A 65 1.40 9.88 -7.85
N LEU A 66 0.93 9.77 -6.61
CA LEU A 66 0.97 8.52 -5.85
C LEU A 66 0.08 7.44 -6.50
N ARG A 67 -1.13 7.79 -6.95
CA ARG A 67 -1.99 6.86 -7.68
C ARG A 67 -1.34 6.39 -8.99
N SER A 68 -0.72 7.30 -9.74
CA SER A 68 0.00 6.96 -10.96
C SER A 68 1.19 6.05 -10.67
N TRP A 69 1.97 6.35 -9.63
CA TRP A 69 3.12 5.55 -9.24
C TRP A 69 2.72 4.18 -8.72
N ARG A 70 1.65 4.05 -7.94
CA ARG A 70 1.10 2.74 -7.54
C ARG A 70 0.73 1.89 -8.77
N LYS A 71 0.04 2.48 -9.75
CA LYS A 71 -0.27 1.78 -11.02
C LYS A 71 1.01 1.37 -11.77
N HIS A 72 2.05 2.19 -11.74
CA HIS A 72 3.35 1.84 -12.30
C HIS A 72 3.96 0.62 -11.59
N LEU A 73 4.00 0.63 -10.26
CA LEU A 73 4.51 -0.48 -9.45
C LEU A 73 3.79 -1.80 -9.75
N LEU A 74 2.46 -1.77 -9.86
CA LEU A 74 1.67 -2.99 -10.13
C LEU A 74 1.84 -3.54 -11.55
N ARG A 75 2.32 -2.72 -12.49
CA ARG A 75 2.65 -3.17 -13.86
C ARG A 75 4.05 -3.78 -13.97
N GLN A 76 4.89 -3.62 -12.95
CA GLN A 76 6.22 -4.21 -12.96
C GLN A 76 6.12 -5.73 -13.00
N PRO A 77 6.83 -6.44 -13.92
CA PRO A 77 6.62 -7.88 -14.15
C PRO A 77 6.72 -8.74 -12.89
N ALA A 78 7.69 -8.47 -12.03
CA ALA A 78 7.86 -9.21 -10.77
C ALA A 78 6.70 -8.98 -9.79
N VAL A 79 6.19 -7.74 -9.70
CA VAL A 79 5.08 -7.39 -8.82
C VAL A 79 3.77 -8.00 -9.34
N ALA A 80 3.51 -7.87 -10.64
CA ALA A 80 2.33 -8.44 -11.29
C ALA A 80 2.25 -9.96 -11.07
N LEU A 81 3.37 -10.67 -11.29
CA LEU A 81 3.45 -12.12 -11.06
C LEU A 81 3.07 -12.50 -9.62
N CYS A 82 3.56 -11.75 -8.63
CA CYS A 82 3.22 -11.98 -7.22
C CYS A 82 1.74 -11.68 -6.93
N VAL A 83 1.20 -10.56 -7.43
CA VAL A 83 -0.19 -10.15 -7.19
C VAL A 83 -1.17 -11.13 -7.83
N ASP A 84 -0.89 -11.58 -9.06
CA ASP A 84 -1.72 -12.55 -9.77
C ASP A 84 -1.66 -13.93 -9.12
N GLY A 85 -0.45 -14.38 -8.76
CA GLY A 85 -0.26 -15.64 -8.03
C GLY A 85 -0.96 -15.65 -6.65
N ALA A 86 -1.15 -14.48 -6.04
CA ALA A 86 -1.82 -14.35 -4.75
C ALA A 86 -3.36 -14.37 -4.83
N ARG A 87 -3.98 -14.26 -6.02
CA ARG A 87 -5.45 -14.17 -6.19
C ARG A 87 -6.24 -15.28 -5.46
N PRO A 88 -5.86 -16.57 -5.54
CA PRO A 88 -6.59 -17.64 -4.85
C PRO A 88 -6.60 -17.51 -3.32
N TYR A 89 -5.64 -16.75 -2.77
CA TYR A 89 -5.43 -16.61 -1.33
C TYR A 89 -6.06 -15.35 -0.74
N ARG A 90 -6.66 -14.46 -1.54
CA ARG A 90 -7.20 -13.17 -1.07
C ARG A 90 -8.33 -13.31 -0.05
N GLN A 91 -9.07 -14.42 -0.10
CA GLN A 91 -10.09 -14.79 0.90
C GLN A 91 -9.54 -14.96 2.32
N TYR A 92 -8.24 -15.20 2.47
CA TYR A 92 -7.59 -15.27 3.78
C TYR A 92 -7.29 -13.89 4.38
N PHE A 93 -7.43 -12.81 3.60
CA PHE A 93 -7.26 -11.46 4.11
C PHE A 93 -8.52 -11.04 4.91
N PRO A 94 -8.40 -10.61 6.17
CA PRO A 94 -9.56 -10.39 7.06
C PRO A 94 -10.62 -9.40 6.55
N LEU A 95 -10.27 -8.49 5.65
CA LEU A 95 -11.19 -7.51 5.07
C LEU A 95 -11.83 -7.96 3.76
N GLY A 96 -11.48 -9.14 3.25
CA GLY A 96 -11.90 -9.65 1.93
C GLY A 96 -11.26 -8.89 0.77
N ASP A 97 -11.42 -9.41 -0.46
CA ASP A 97 -10.91 -8.79 -1.69
C ASP A 97 -11.79 -7.58 -2.08
N PRO A 98 -11.22 -6.36 -2.26
CA PRO A 98 -11.96 -5.19 -2.72
C PRO A 98 -12.36 -5.30 -4.19
N GLY A 99 -11.98 -6.36 -4.91
CA GLY A 99 -12.25 -6.54 -6.33
C GLY A 99 -11.46 -5.57 -7.19
N ARG A 100 -10.34 -5.07 -6.67
CA ARG A 100 -9.45 -4.10 -7.33
C ARG A 100 -8.07 -4.73 -7.45
N ASP A 101 -7.48 -4.55 -8.63
CA ASP A 101 -6.20 -5.11 -9.08
C ASP A 101 -6.19 -6.62 -9.24
#